data_AF-Q0RUW0-F1
#
_entry.id   AF-Q0RUW0-F1
#
_cell.length_a   1.000
_cell.length_b   1.000
_cell.length_c   1.000
_cell.angle_alpha   90.00
_cell.angle_beta   90.00
_cell.angle_gamma   90.00
#
_symmetry.space_group_name_H-M   'P 1'
#
loop_
_entity.id
_entity.type
_entity.pdbx_description
1 polymer ?
#
loop_
_entity_poly.entity_id
_entity_poly.type
_entity_poly.pdbx_seq_one_letter_code
_entity_poly.pdbx_strand_id
1 'polypeptide(L)'
;MTRKSITAALITATLAVVLTACSQDESPSTTHTVPSTAAAASPFGSEASSALIAKIHRDNATAIVETVEARSGSPDQALAALLAAEAETGWRSGLSMAPPSVDIRDIYGWRFGYNIAADSMDAVKAATNTFMDNAATITVSADDPAVYALAVQTVDPRGYNEKEHFYKNGETAATEYAVALPKAQSAYAELRDSQ
;
A
#
# COMPACT_ATOMS: atom_id res chain seq x y z
N MET A 1 -6.58 32.41 -54.70
CA MET A 1 -8.04 32.29 -54.49
C MET A 1 -8.27 31.76 -53.07
N THR A 2 -8.97 32.56 -52.24
CA THR A 2 -9.97 32.22 -51.17
C THR A 2 -9.72 31.07 -50.19
N ARG A 3 -10.12 31.09 -48.91
CA ARG A 3 -10.58 32.06 -47.88
C ARG A 3 -10.88 31.19 -46.62
N LYS A 4 -10.58 31.68 -45.41
CA LYS A 4 -11.39 31.63 -44.16
C LYS A 4 -11.89 30.28 -43.53
N SER A 5 -11.46 30.05 -42.27
CA SER A 5 -12.26 30.17 -41.01
C SER A 5 -13.03 28.98 -40.34
N ILE A 6 -12.96 28.98 -38.98
CA ILE A 6 -13.95 28.58 -37.89
C ILE A 6 -14.09 27.05 -37.65
N THR A 7 -14.07 26.45 -36.44
CA THR A 7 -14.95 26.61 -35.25
C THR A 7 -14.48 25.78 -34.03
N ALA A 8 -14.86 26.22 -32.84
CA ALA A 8 -14.74 25.57 -31.53
C ALA A 8 -15.67 24.35 -31.32
N ALA A 9 -15.39 23.53 -30.30
CA ALA A 9 -16.41 22.73 -29.60
C ALA A 9 -16.02 22.49 -28.12
N LEU A 10 -16.81 23.09 -27.22
CA LEU A 10 -16.84 22.81 -25.79
C LEU A 10 -17.33 21.37 -25.55
N ILE A 11 -16.81 20.71 -24.50
CA ILE A 11 -17.50 19.56 -23.89
C ILE A 11 -18.00 19.99 -22.51
N THR A 12 -19.31 20.17 -22.47
CA THR A 12 -20.18 20.49 -21.34
C THR A 12 -20.28 19.34 -20.35
N ALA A 13 -20.05 19.62 -19.07
CA ALA A 13 -20.43 18.76 -17.96
C ALA A 13 -21.94 18.90 -17.70
N THR A 14 -22.69 17.81 -17.82
CA THR A 14 -24.09 17.72 -17.42
C THR A 14 -24.18 16.96 -16.10
N LEU A 15 -24.33 17.69 -14.99
CA LEU A 15 -24.89 17.11 -13.76
C LEU A 15 -26.40 17.28 -13.79
N ALA A 16 -27.11 16.17 -13.89
CA ALA A 16 -28.56 16.10 -13.81
C ALA A 16 -28.99 16.41 -12.37
N VAL A 17 -29.69 17.54 -12.18
CA VAL A 17 -30.46 17.83 -10.97
C VAL A 17 -31.92 17.55 -11.31
N VAL A 18 -32.45 16.45 -10.80
CA VAL A 18 -33.91 16.22 -10.75
C VAL A 18 -34.39 16.78 -9.42
N LEU A 19 -35.07 17.92 -9.47
CA LEU A 19 -35.86 18.46 -8.36
C LEU A 19 -37.27 18.68 -8.86
N THR A 20 -38.21 17.85 -8.38
CA THR A 20 -39.62 18.19 -8.33
C THR A 20 -40.26 17.55 -7.11
N ALA A 21 -40.53 18.37 -6.10
CA ALA A 21 -41.80 18.36 -5.37
C ALA A 21 -41.91 19.65 -4.52
N CYS A 22 -43.05 20.30 -4.67
CA CYS A 22 -43.41 21.62 -4.19
C CYS A 22 -43.65 21.70 -2.68
N SER A 23 -43.40 22.87 -2.09
CA SER A 23 -44.35 23.58 -1.21
C SER A 23 -43.89 25.02 -0.95
N GLN A 24 -44.88 25.90 -0.74
CA GLN A 24 -44.78 27.35 -0.67
C GLN A 24 -44.28 27.88 0.69
N ASP A 25 -43.70 29.08 0.59
CA ASP A 25 -43.57 30.19 1.55
C ASP A 25 -42.59 30.19 2.74
N GLU A 26 -41.97 31.37 2.87
CA GLU A 26 -41.33 32.05 4.01
C GLU A 26 -39.84 31.81 4.41
N SER A 27 -39.08 32.92 4.31
CA SER A 27 -37.82 33.33 4.94
C SER A 27 -36.46 32.70 4.52
N PRO A 28 -35.40 33.51 4.32
CA PRO A 28 -34.09 33.03 3.89
C PRO A 28 -33.34 32.44 5.09
N SER A 29 -33.37 31.11 5.23
CA SER A 29 -32.41 30.42 6.09
C SER A 29 -31.04 30.47 5.41
N THR A 30 -30.06 31.10 6.06
CA THR A 30 -28.65 31.01 5.69
C THR A 30 -28.22 29.55 5.72
N THR A 31 -28.13 28.91 4.55
CA THR A 31 -27.53 27.59 4.41
C THR A 31 -26.05 27.71 4.72
N HIS A 32 -25.68 27.38 5.97
CA HIS A 32 -24.29 27.07 6.29
C HIS A 32 -23.91 25.80 5.51
N THR A 33 -23.22 25.98 4.39
CA THR A 33 -22.49 24.90 3.74
C THR A 33 -21.34 24.52 4.67
N VAL A 34 -21.58 23.59 5.58
CA VAL A 34 -20.50 22.90 6.28
C VAL A 34 -19.75 22.11 5.21
N PRO A 35 -18.43 22.29 5.04
CA PRO A 35 -17.65 21.45 4.14
C PRO A 35 -17.77 20.01 4.66
N SER A 36 -18.48 19.16 3.93
CA SER A 36 -18.42 17.73 4.15
C SER A 36 -17.07 17.26 3.64
N THR A 37 -16.05 17.34 4.49
CA THR A 37 -14.77 16.70 4.23
C THR A 37 -15.04 15.20 4.20
N ALA A 38 -15.11 14.60 3.02
CA ALA A 38 -15.13 13.15 2.89
C ALA A 38 -13.89 12.62 3.62
N ALA A 39 -14.09 11.78 4.64
CA ALA A 39 -12.98 11.13 5.32
C ALA A 39 -12.13 10.40 4.26
N ALA A 40 -10.81 10.56 4.33
CA ALA A 40 -9.91 9.84 3.45
C ALA A 40 -10.18 8.33 3.58
N ALA A 41 -10.25 7.64 2.45
CA ALA A 41 -10.42 6.19 2.45
C ALA A 41 -9.17 5.53 3.06
N SER A 42 -9.38 4.58 3.97
CA SER A 42 -8.28 3.81 4.56
C SER A 42 -7.46 3.10 3.47
N PRO A 43 -6.12 3.09 3.56
CA PRO A 43 -5.26 2.42 2.58
C PRO A 43 -5.43 0.89 2.62
N PHE A 44 -6.05 0.35 3.66
CA PHE A 44 -6.38 -1.07 3.78
C PHE A 44 -7.68 -1.45 3.03
N GLY A 45 -8.47 -0.47 2.60
CA GLY A 45 -9.77 -0.65 1.94
C GLY A 45 -10.96 -0.45 2.88
N SER A 46 -12.17 -0.53 2.33
CA SER A 46 -13.40 -0.35 3.12
C SER A 46 -13.83 -1.64 3.83
N GLU A 47 -14.20 -1.52 5.10
CA GLU A 47 -14.79 -2.59 5.92
C GLU A 47 -16.15 -3.11 5.38
N ALA A 48 -16.76 -2.46 4.38
CA ALA A 48 -18.12 -2.77 3.93
C ALA A 48 -18.23 -3.91 2.89
N SER A 49 -17.18 -4.20 2.11
CA SER A 49 -17.23 -5.18 0.99
C SER A 49 -16.08 -6.18 0.96
N SER A 50 -14.96 -5.88 1.66
CA SER A 50 -13.81 -6.78 1.79
C SER A 50 -13.21 -6.72 3.20
N ALA A 51 -14.08 -6.67 4.23
CA ALA A 51 -13.69 -6.56 5.64
C ALA A 51 -12.56 -7.51 6.04
N LEU A 52 -12.62 -8.76 5.60
CA LEU A 52 -11.60 -9.74 5.99
C LEU A 52 -10.23 -9.42 5.39
N ILE A 53 -10.17 -9.05 4.10
CA ILE A 53 -8.90 -8.71 3.45
C ILE A 53 -8.36 -7.40 3.99
N ALA A 54 -9.21 -6.39 4.16
CA ALA A 54 -8.83 -5.12 4.78
C ALA A 54 -8.29 -5.32 6.20
N LYS A 55 -8.93 -6.18 7.00
CA LYS A 55 -8.47 -6.57 8.33
C LYS A 55 -7.13 -7.30 8.27
N ILE A 56 -6.95 -8.29 7.39
CA ILE A 56 -5.68 -9.01 7.23
C ILE A 56 -4.55 -8.03 6.87
N HIS A 57 -4.79 -7.13 5.93
CA HIS A 57 -3.81 -6.12 5.54
C HIS A 57 -3.45 -5.21 6.72
N ARG A 58 -4.44 -4.70 7.46
CA ARG A 58 -4.21 -3.85 8.63
C ARG A 58 -3.47 -4.59 9.73
N ASP A 59 -3.88 -5.81 10.05
CA ASP A 59 -3.26 -6.61 11.11
C ASP A 59 -1.79 -6.93 10.78
N ASN A 60 -1.52 -7.34 9.53
CA ASN A 60 -0.16 -7.64 9.08
C ASN A 60 0.72 -6.38 9.04
N ALA A 61 0.18 -5.27 8.51
CA ALA A 61 0.87 -3.98 8.51
C ALA A 61 1.18 -3.53 9.94
N THR A 62 0.24 -3.67 10.87
CA THR A 62 0.45 -3.37 12.30
C THR A 62 1.60 -4.21 12.86
N ALA A 63 1.59 -5.53 12.63
CA ALA A 63 2.65 -6.39 13.13
C ALA A 63 4.03 -6.09 12.53
N ILE A 64 4.10 -5.68 11.26
CA ILE A 64 5.35 -5.20 10.66
C ILE A 64 5.88 -4.01 11.46
N VAL A 65 5.06 -2.95 11.61
CA VAL A 65 5.51 -1.71 12.26
C VAL A 65 5.89 -1.95 13.71
N GLU A 66 5.04 -2.66 14.47
CA GLU A 66 5.32 -2.98 15.88
C GLU A 66 6.59 -3.83 16.04
N THR A 67 6.86 -4.76 15.11
CA THR A 67 8.07 -5.59 15.16
C THR A 67 9.32 -4.77 14.88
N VAL A 68 9.28 -3.87 13.89
CA VAL A 68 10.39 -2.96 13.59
C VAL A 68 10.70 -2.08 14.80
N GLU A 69 9.68 -1.47 15.40
CA GLU A 69 9.85 -0.59 16.56
C GLU A 69 10.27 -1.32 17.82
N ALA A 70 9.77 -2.55 18.06
CA ALA A 70 10.25 -3.39 19.14
C ALA A 70 11.75 -3.71 19.02
N ARG A 71 12.29 -3.67 17.80
CA ARG A 71 13.73 -3.78 17.51
C ARG A 71 14.45 -2.42 17.47
N SER A 72 13.84 -1.36 17.99
CA SER A 72 14.37 0.01 17.97
C SER A 72 14.62 0.57 16.56
N GLY A 73 13.89 0.05 15.56
CA GLY A 73 13.94 0.59 14.20
C GLY A 73 13.31 1.99 14.13
N SER A 74 13.82 2.82 13.22
CA SER A 74 13.29 4.17 13.00
C SER A 74 11.94 4.15 12.27
N PRO A 75 11.18 5.26 12.32
CA PRO A 75 9.99 5.44 11.49
C PRO A 75 10.23 5.16 10.00
N ASP A 76 11.37 5.60 9.46
CA ASP A 76 11.72 5.38 8.06
C ASP A 76 12.01 3.91 7.75
N GLN A 77 12.64 3.18 8.68
CA GLN A 77 12.81 1.73 8.55
C GLN A 77 11.48 0.98 8.59
N ALA A 78 10.54 1.44 9.43
CA ALA A 78 9.20 0.87 9.49
C ALA A 78 8.40 1.15 8.21
N LEU A 79 8.51 2.35 7.66
CA LEU A 79 7.94 2.72 6.37
C LEU A 79 8.55 1.88 5.24
N ALA A 80 9.86 1.69 5.22
CA ALA A 80 10.54 0.86 4.23
C ALA A 80 10.11 -0.62 4.30
N ALA A 81 9.94 -1.16 5.50
CA ALA A 81 9.40 -2.50 5.70
C ALA A 81 7.95 -2.61 5.22
N LEU A 82 7.09 -1.64 5.54
CA LEU A 82 5.72 -1.59 5.03
C LEU A 82 5.67 -1.49 3.50
N LEU A 83 6.56 -0.68 2.93
CA LEU A 83 6.70 -0.50 1.49
C LEU A 83 7.06 -1.82 0.80
N ALA A 84 8.10 -2.50 1.26
CA ALA A 84 8.48 -3.80 0.73
C ALA A 84 7.32 -4.79 0.82
N ALA A 85 6.66 -4.89 1.98
CA ALA A 85 5.55 -5.82 2.15
C ALA A 85 4.34 -5.51 1.24
N GLU A 86 4.04 -4.23 0.98
CA GLU A 86 2.99 -3.84 0.03
C GLU A 86 3.40 -4.17 -1.40
N ALA A 87 4.61 -3.78 -1.81
CA ALA A 87 5.09 -3.97 -3.18
C ALA A 87 5.20 -5.46 -3.55
N GLU A 88 5.65 -6.29 -2.61
CA GLU A 88 5.96 -7.69 -2.88
C GLU A 88 4.73 -8.61 -2.76
N THR A 89 3.82 -8.31 -1.83
CA THR A 89 2.68 -9.21 -1.54
C THR A 89 1.34 -8.51 -1.31
N GLY A 90 1.31 -7.19 -1.28
CA GLY A 90 0.14 -6.43 -0.83
C GLY A 90 -0.22 -6.72 0.62
N TRP A 91 0.78 -6.82 1.50
CA TRP A 91 0.64 -7.13 2.94
C TRP A 91 0.03 -8.49 3.24
N ARG A 92 0.30 -9.51 2.42
CA ARG A 92 -0.21 -10.87 2.64
C ARG A 92 0.93 -11.88 2.66
N SER A 93 1.02 -12.63 3.75
CA SER A 93 1.93 -13.77 3.84
C SER A 93 1.26 -15.05 3.31
N GLY A 94 2.07 -16.06 2.95
CA GLY A 94 1.56 -17.37 2.58
C GLY A 94 1.03 -17.47 1.15
N LEU A 95 1.35 -16.49 0.31
CA LEU A 95 1.00 -16.52 -1.11
C LEU A 95 1.90 -17.51 -1.87
N SER A 96 1.40 -18.11 -2.95
CA SER A 96 2.26 -18.85 -3.87
C SER A 96 3.20 -17.88 -4.61
N MET A 97 4.44 -18.31 -4.84
CA MET A 97 5.38 -17.61 -5.73
C MET A 97 4.88 -17.62 -7.19
N ALA A 98 5.43 -16.73 -8.02
CA ALA A 98 5.15 -16.76 -9.45
C ALA A 98 5.73 -18.04 -10.11
N PRO A 99 5.06 -18.63 -11.11
CA PRO A 99 5.64 -19.71 -11.91
C PRO A 99 7.01 -19.31 -12.48
N PRO A 100 7.99 -20.22 -12.53
CA PRO A 100 7.87 -21.67 -12.37
C PRO A 100 8.03 -22.19 -10.94
N SER A 101 8.16 -21.32 -9.94
CA SER A 101 8.31 -21.74 -8.55
C SER A 101 7.00 -22.35 -8.02
N VAL A 102 7.12 -23.37 -7.17
CA VAL A 102 6.01 -23.97 -6.41
C VAL A 102 6.04 -23.61 -4.93
N ASP A 103 7.02 -22.79 -4.53
CA ASP A 103 7.21 -22.40 -3.15
C ASP A 103 6.18 -21.36 -2.71
N ILE A 104 6.10 -21.20 -1.40
CA ILE A 104 5.30 -20.17 -0.74
C ILE A 104 6.23 -18.99 -0.44
N ARG A 105 5.73 -17.76 -0.59
CA ARG A 105 6.43 -16.55 -0.16
C ARG A 105 5.95 -16.06 1.19
N ASP A 106 6.90 -15.55 1.97
CA ASP A 106 6.60 -14.73 3.13
C ASP A 106 6.10 -13.34 2.73
N ILE A 107 5.78 -12.49 3.71
CA ILE A 107 5.19 -11.17 3.47
C ILE A 107 6.10 -10.22 2.66
N TYR A 108 7.41 -10.48 2.60
CA TYR A 108 8.38 -9.70 1.84
C TYR A 108 8.71 -10.31 0.48
N GLY A 109 7.98 -11.36 0.06
CA GLY A 109 8.17 -12.01 -1.23
C GLY A 109 9.27 -13.08 -1.23
N TRP A 110 10.05 -13.21 -0.16
CA TRP A 110 11.08 -14.24 -0.06
C TRP A 110 10.49 -15.63 0.12
N ARG A 111 11.25 -16.67 -0.28
CA ARG A 111 10.89 -18.06 -0.01
C ARG A 111 10.64 -18.28 1.47
N PHE A 112 9.50 -18.87 1.78
CA PHE A 112 9.06 -19.15 3.13
C PHE A 112 9.94 -20.24 3.77
N GLY A 113 10.63 -19.89 4.85
CA GLY A 113 11.61 -20.76 5.50
C GLY A 113 11.30 -21.08 6.97
N TYR A 114 10.11 -20.73 7.45
CA TYR A 114 9.77 -20.81 8.87
C TYR A 114 8.97 -22.09 9.17
N ASN A 115 9.19 -22.71 10.33
CA ASN A 115 8.41 -23.89 10.76
C ASN A 115 7.11 -23.50 11.49
N ILE A 116 6.30 -22.66 10.84
CA ILE A 116 5.05 -22.07 11.34
C ILE A 116 4.05 -21.90 10.19
N ALA A 117 2.78 -21.66 10.51
CA ALA A 117 1.74 -21.44 9.49
C ALA A 117 2.04 -20.19 8.65
N ALA A 118 2.04 -20.33 7.32
CA ALA A 118 2.56 -19.31 6.42
C ALA A 118 1.69 -18.06 6.32
N ASP A 119 0.40 -18.16 6.61
CA ASP A 119 -0.56 -17.08 6.68
C ASP A 119 -0.74 -16.50 8.09
N SER A 120 0.07 -16.95 9.05
CA SER A 120 -0.05 -16.51 10.45
C SER A 120 0.64 -15.18 10.74
N MET A 121 0.22 -14.54 11.83
CA MET A 121 0.89 -13.33 12.33
C MET A 121 2.33 -13.60 12.77
N ASP A 122 2.62 -14.79 13.28
CA ASP A 122 3.98 -15.17 13.68
C ASP A 122 4.91 -15.28 12.47
N ALA A 123 4.39 -15.70 11.31
CA ALA A 123 5.12 -15.68 10.05
C ALA A 123 5.49 -14.26 9.62
N VAL A 124 4.57 -13.30 9.77
CA VAL A 124 4.82 -11.88 9.49
C VAL A 124 5.93 -11.36 10.39
N LYS A 125 5.83 -11.57 11.71
CA LYS A 125 6.84 -11.14 12.68
C LYS A 125 8.20 -11.77 12.41
N ALA A 126 8.25 -13.08 12.11
CA ALA A 126 9.49 -13.78 11.78
C ALA A 126 10.15 -13.18 10.53
N ALA A 127 9.36 -12.93 9.49
CA ALA A 127 9.86 -12.31 8.27
C ALA A 127 10.34 -10.86 8.50
N THR A 128 9.65 -10.10 9.34
CA THR A 128 10.08 -8.73 9.69
C THR A 128 11.35 -8.73 10.52
N ASN A 129 11.56 -9.74 11.37
CA ASN A 129 12.84 -9.91 12.05
C ASN A 129 13.97 -10.17 11.03
N THR A 130 13.75 -11.04 10.04
CA THR A 130 14.73 -11.25 8.96
C THR A 130 15.01 -9.97 8.18
N PHE A 131 13.96 -9.19 7.86
CA PHE A 131 14.13 -7.87 7.23
C PHE A 131 15.02 -6.95 8.05
N MET A 132 14.80 -6.90 9.37
CA MET A 132 15.63 -6.08 10.27
C MET A 132 17.06 -6.61 10.44
N ASP A 133 17.27 -7.93 10.33
CA ASP A 133 18.62 -8.51 10.31
C ASP A 133 19.37 -8.14 9.04
N ASN A 134 18.71 -8.22 7.89
CA ASN A 134 19.26 -7.78 6.60
C ASN A 134 19.55 -6.28 6.61
N ALA A 135 18.63 -5.47 7.16
CA ALA A 135 18.77 -4.03 7.33
C ALA A 135 20.00 -3.62 8.15
N ALA A 136 20.42 -4.44 9.10
CA ALA A 136 21.63 -4.19 9.90
C ALA A 136 22.94 -4.41 9.10
N THR A 137 22.88 -5.03 7.93
CA THR A 137 24.06 -5.33 7.09
C THR A 137 24.33 -4.29 6.00
N ILE A 138 23.34 -3.44 5.70
CA ILE A 138 23.44 -2.44 4.64
C ILE A 138 23.89 -1.08 5.19
N THR A 139 24.47 -0.25 4.32
CA THR A 139 24.90 1.13 4.64
C THR A 139 24.04 2.20 3.98
N VAL A 140 22.95 1.81 3.32
CA VAL A 140 22.03 2.72 2.64
C VAL A 140 21.19 3.47 3.68
N SER A 141 20.95 4.77 3.49
CA SER A 141 20.08 5.56 4.38
C SER A 141 18.61 5.18 4.19
N ALA A 142 17.83 5.21 5.27
CA ALA A 142 16.40 4.97 5.25
C ALA A 142 15.58 6.19 4.74
N ASP A 143 16.21 7.36 4.56
CA ASP A 143 15.55 8.59 4.09
C ASP A 143 14.89 8.43 2.71
N ASP A 144 15.41 7.50 1.90
CA ASP A 144 14.73 7.00 0.70
C ASP A 144 14.23 5.57 0.97
N PRO A 145 12.95 5.41 1.38
CA PRO A 145 12.44 4.11 1.80
C PRO A 145 12.42 3.09 0.65
N ALA A 146 12.33 3.52 -0.61
CA ALA A 146 12.32 2.60 -1.75
C ALA A 146 13.71 2.04 -2.02
N VAL A 147 14.72 2.90 -2.06
CA VAL A 147 16.12 2.48 -2.23
C VAL A 147 16.58 1.65 -1.04
N TYR A 148 16.22 2.07 0.18
CA TYR A 148 16.52 1.32 1.40
C TYR A 148 15.89 -0.08 1.38
N ALA A 149 14.59 -0.17 1.15
CA ALA A 149 13.87 -1.44 1.17
C ALA A 149 14.40 -2.42 0.11
N LEU A 150 14.69 -1.94 -1.10
CA LEU A 150 15.29 -2.77 -2.14
C LEU A 150 16.71 -3.24 -1.77
N ALA A 151 17.51 -2.39 -1.12
CA ALA A 151 18.81 -2.80 -0.60
C ALA A 151 18.67 -3.91 0.47
N VAL A 152 17.69 -3.82 1.37
CA VAL A 152 17.40 -4.88 2.35
C VAL A 152 16.98 -6.19 1.67
N GLN A 153 16.14 -6.10 0.64
CA GLN A 153 15.67 -7.26 -0.13
C GLN A 153 16.80 -8.02 -0.82
N THR A 154 17.75 -7.28 -1.40
CA THR A 154 18.82 -7.84 -2.23
C THR A 154 19.95 -8.49 -1.44
N VAL A 155 20.11 -8.16 -0.16
CA VAL A 155 21.13 -8.80 0.70
C VAL A 155 20.64 -10.09 1.36
N ASP A 156 19.36 -10.45 1.23
CA ASP A 156 18.84 -11.69 1.81
C ASP A 156 19.53 -12.92 1.20
N PRO A 157 20.00 -13.89 2.01
CA PRO A 157 20.72 -15.05 1.52
C PRO A 157 19.86 -16.02 0.69
N ARG A 158 18.53 -15.93 0.76
CA ARG A 158 17.62 -16.68 -0.12
C ARG A 158 17.65 -16.15 -1.56
N GLY A 159 18.21 -14.96 -1.76
CA GLY A 159 18.33 -14.27 -3.03
C GLY A 159 17.08 -13.47 -3.39
N TYR A 160 17.27 -12.42 -4.18
CA TYR A 160 16.21 -11.62 -4.77
C TYR A 160 16.12 -11.90 -6.27
N ASN A 161 14.96 -12.36 -6.73
CA ASN A 161 14.72 -12.64 -8.15
C ASN A 161 13.40 -12.03 -8.57
N GLU A 162 13.43 -10.85 -9.21
CA GLU A 162 12.22 -10.13 -9.64
C GLU A 162 11.22 -11.01 -10.41
N LYS A 163 11.70 -12.01 -11.17
CA LYS A 163 10.84 -12.93 -11.94
C LYS A 163 10.00 -13.88 -11.07
N GLU A 164 10.41 -14.13 -9.83
CA GLU A 164 9.68 -14.95 -8.86
C GLU A 164 8.72 -14.11 -8.00
N HIS A 165 8.91 -12.78 -8.00
CA HIS A 165 8.18 -11.84 -7.18
C HIS A 165 7.00 -11.21 -7.95
N PHE A 166 7.21 -10.81 -9.20
CA PHE A 166 6.21 -10.09 -10.01
C PHE A 166 5.61 -10.97 -11.10
N TYR A 167 4.30 -10.80 -11.34
CA TYR A 167 3.50 -11.73 -12.16
C TYR A 167 3.42 -11.32 -13.63
N LYS A 168 3.49 -10.03 -13.94
CA LYS A 168 3.35 -9.54 -15.32
C LYS A 168 4.70 -9.24 -15.96
N ASN A 169 4.78 -9.49 -17.26
CA ASN A 169 5.92 -9.06 -18.07
C ASN A 169 6.06 -7.53 -18.02
N GLY A 170 7.20 -7.05 -17.48
CA GLY A 170 7.53 -5.64 -17.41
C GLY A 170 7.35 -4.99 -16.03
N GLU A 171 6.84 -5.71 -15.04
CA GLU A 171 6.91 -5.30 -13.63
C GLU A 171 8.37 -5.40 -13.16
N THR A 172 8.87 -4.36 -12.49
CA THR A 172 10.23 -4.28 -11.93
C THR A 172 10.13 -3.81 -10.49
N ALA A 173 11.13 -4.10 -9.66
CA ALA A 173 11.12 -3.64 -8.27
C ALA A 173 10.95 -2.11 -8.20
N ALA A 174 11.63 -1.37 -9.09
CA ALA A 174 11.51 0.08 -9.14
C ALA A 174 10.08 0.56 -9.39
N THR A 175 9.36 -0.08 -10.31
CA THR A 175 7.96 0.29 -10.62
C THR A 175 7.03 -0.05 -9.47
N GLU A 176 7.12 -1.27 -8.93
CA GLU A 176 6.20 -1.74 -7.89
C GLU A 176 6.39 -0.98 -6.57
N TYR A 177 7.64 -0.67 -6.21
CA TYR A 177 7.93 0.14 -5.02
C TYR A 177 7.45 1.58 -5.20
N ALA A 178 7.59 2.17 -6.39
CA ALA A 178 7.05 3.50 -6.66
C ALA A 178 5.51 3.53 -6.55
N VAL A 179 4.82 2.48 -7.01
CA VAL A 179 3.35 2.35 -6.91
C VAL A 179 2.91 2.13 -5.46
N ALA A 180 3.65 1.33 -4.70
CA ALA A 180 3.33 1.00 -3.31
C ALA A 180 3.60 2.14 -2.32
N LEU A 181 4.56 3.03 -2.61
CA LEU A 181 5.02 4.07 -1.68
C LEU A 181 3.90 4.96 -1.11
N PRO A 182 3.00 5.57 -1.91
CA PRO A 182 1.94 6.41 -1.36
C PRO A 182 1.00 5.65 -0.43
N LYS A 183 0.75 4.36 -0.72
CA LYS A 183 -0.11 3.51 0.09
C LYS A 183 0.56 3.10 1.40
N ALA A 184 1.86 2.79 1.37
CA ALA A 184 2.66 2.51 2.56
C ALA A 184 2.77 3.73 3.48
N GLN A 185 2.98 4.93 2.93
CA GLN A 185 2.98 6.18 3.69
C GLN A 185 1.64 6.43 4.38
N SER A 186 0.54 6.27 3.63
CA SER A 186 -0.82 6.43 4.18
C SER A 186 -1.11 5.41 5.28
N ALA A 187 -0.65 4.16 5.11
CA ALA A 187 -0.83 3.11 6.10
C ALA A 187 -0.02 3.37 7.37
N TYR A 188 1.25 3.78 7.24
CA TYR A 188 2.06 4.14 8.40
C TYR A 188 1.42 5.29 9.19
N ALA A 189 0.95 6.34 8.50
CA ALA A 189 0.25 7.45 9.11
C ALA A 189 -1.04 7.00 9.82
N GLU A 190 -1.92 6.24 9.15
CA GLU A 190 -3.16 5.74 9.77
C GLU A 190 -2.85 4.90 11.03
N LEU A 191 -1.86 4.01 10.99
CA LEU A 191 -1.52 3.15 12.12
C LEU A 191 -0.96 3.93 13.33
N ARG A 192 -0.25 5.05 13.09
CA ARG A 192 0.40 5.82 14.17
C ARG A 192 -0.45 6.97 14.69
N ASP A 193 -1.31 7.55 13.86
CA ASP A 193 -2.30 8.54 14.28
C ASP A 193 -3.45 7.91 15.11
N SER A 194 -3.59 6.58 15.05
CA SER A 194 -4.62 5.81 15.77
C SER A 194 -4.22 5.35 17.17
N GLN A 195 -2.99 5.64 17.64
CA GLN A 195 -2.45 5.23 18.93
C GLN A 195 -2.35 6.40 19.91
#